data_AF-A0A3Q0HD92-F1
#
_entry.id   AF-A0A3Q0HD92-F1
#
_cell.length_a   1.000
_cell.length_b   1.000
_cell.length_c   1.000
_cell.angle_alpha   90.00
_cell.angle_beta   90.00
_cell.angle_gamma   90.00
#
_symmetry.space_group_name_H-M   'P 1'
#
loop_
_entity.id
_entity.type
_entity.pdbx_description
1 polymer ?
#
loop_
_entity_poly.entity_id
_entity_poly.type
_entity_poly.pdbx_seq_one_letter_code
_entity_poly.pdbx_strand_id
1 'polypeptide(L)'
;MAPLRDCQAWKDAGLALSTTSNEACNMFDAILTQYATWTNDMSLGGIEGCLAKLKAADPNFTMGHVIANGLALVGTGSSVRLDKELDSAVKKMMALSKSQLLTEREKLHVSALDLYVRGHLPQACTVWDQILQDHPTDMLALKFSQGTYFYLGHHIQMRDSVARVYPHWTPDMPLSSYVKGIFSFGLLETNMFDHAEKLANEALSINQTDAWSVHTIAHINEMKVNLNNGLTFMKQTETNWKDAMVAGHNYWHWALYFIEKGDYEAALTIYDDHIGPRCRTSGTLLDVVDNCSMLYRLQLEGIKLGNRWNEVLQLTKKHTKDHVLLFSDVHILMSTLGAKDHKSTSELLTTLQELAKNPGEDYEHGLVPNLGLPLCQAFVEFDNENYDKAVELLYPIRYQIPQIGGSNAQISSTSC
;
A
#
# COMPACT_ATOMS: atom_id res chain seq x y z
N MET A 1 22.14 -4.80 -13.18
CA MET A 1 20.87 -5.52 -12.95
C MET A 1 21.15 -7.00 -13.08
N ALA A 2 20.65 -7.84 -12.15
CA ALA A 2 20.76 -9.29 -12.31
C ALA A 2 19.98 -9.73 -13.57
N PRO A 3 20.40 -10.81 -14.25
CA PRO A 3 19.64 -11.32 -15.41
C PRO A 3 18.24 -11.76 -14.96
N LEU A 4 17.24 -11.41 -15.76
CA LEU A 4 15.85 -11.82 -15.52
C LEU A 4 15.73 -13.34 -15.64
N ARG A 5 14.94 -13.94 -14.76
CA ARG A 5 14.73 -15.39 -14.70
C ARG A 5 13.90 -15.88 -15.89
N ASP A 6 14.44 -16.84 -16.64
CA ASP A 6 13.70 -17.58 -17.65
C ASP A 6 12.97 -18.79 -17.03
N CYS A 7 12.34 -19.65 -17.85
CA CYS A 7 11.62 -20.82 -17.35
C CYS A 7 12.51 -21.76 -16.51
N GLN A 8 13.76 -21.97 -16.92
CA GLN A 8 14.68 -22.87 -16.23
C GLN A 8 15.16 -22.26 -14.93
N ALA A 9 15.50 -20.97 -14.92
CA ALA A 9 15.91 -20.26 -13.71
C ALA A 9 14.81 -20.22 -12.64
N TRP A 10 13.54 -20.04 -13.04
CA TRP A 10 12.39 -20.15 -12.11
C TRP A 10 12.25 -21.55 -11.52
N LYS A 11 12.46 -22.59 -12.33
CA LYS A 11 12.45 -23.99 -11.88
C LYS A 11 13.60 -24.30 -10.92
N ASP A 12 14.81 -23.84 -11.24
CA ASP A 12 16.00 -24.03 -10.41
C ASP A 12 15.89 -23.31 -9.07
N ALA A 13 15.14 -22.20 -9.02
CA ALA A 13 14.78 -21.51 -7.78
C ALA A 13 13.70 -22.22 -6.95
N GLY A 14 13.19 -23.38 -7.39
CA GLY A 14 12.10 -24.11 -6.71
C GLY A 14 10.73 -23.45 -6.87
N LEU A 15 10.59 -22.53 -7.82
CA LEU A 15 9.41 -21.69 -8.06
C LEU A 15 8.96 -21.82 -9.51
N ALA A 16 8.84 -23.06 -10.01
CA ALA A 16 8.46 -23.33 -11.39
C ALA A 16 7.13 -22.65 -11.76
N LEU A 17 7.04 -22.20 -13.01
CA LEU A 17 5.87 -21.55 -13.61
C LEU A 17 5.31 -22.44 -14.72
N SER A 18 3.99 -22.44 -14.87
CA SER A 18 3.27 -23.27 -15.84
C SER A 18 3.44 -22.85 -17.31
N THR A 19 3.97 -21.65 -17.58
CA THR A 19 4.28 -21.21 -18.95
C THR A 19 5.55 -21.85 -19.49
N THR A 20 5.60 -22.08 -20.80
CA THR A 20 6.81 -22.49 -21.52
C THR A 20 7.52 -21.31 -22.19
N SER A 21 7.01 -20.08 -22.03
CA SER A 21 7.54 -18.88 -22.67
C SER A 21 8.60 -18.22 -21.79
N ASN A 22 9.87 -18.26 -22.23
CA ASN A 22 10.97 -17.59 -21.54
C ASN A 22 10.72 -16.08 -21.42
N GLU A 23 10.17 -15.45 -22.45
CA GLU A 23 9.82 -14.03 -22.43
C GLU A 23 8.76 -13.72 -21.37
N ALA A 24 7.73 -14.57 -21.22
CA ALA A 24 6.71 -14.40 -20.18
C ALA A 24 7.32 -14.53 -18.77
N CYS A 25 8.22 -15.49 -18.56
CA CYS A 25 8.97 -15.65 -17.32
C CYS A 25 9.87 -14.44 -17.02
N ASN A 26 10.58 -13.92 -18.03
CA ASN A 26 11.43 -12.75 -17.88
C ASN A 26 10.61 -11.52 -17.50
N MET A 27 9.48 -11.28 -18.18
CA MET A 27 8.63 -10.13 -17.85
C MET A 27 7.93 -10.30 -16.50
N PHE A 28 7.54 -11.52 -16.10
CA PHE A 28 7.00 -11.78 -14.77
C PHE A 28 8.03 -11.45 -13.68
N ASP A 29 9.28 -11.85 -13.90
CA ASP A 29 10.39 -11.54 -12.99
C ASP A 29 10.69 -10.03 -12.92
N ALA A 30 10.63 -9.34 -14.06
CA ALA A 30 10.82 -7.89 -14.13
C ALA A 30 9.73 -7.13 -13.37
N ILE A 31 8.46 -7.55 -13.50
CA ILE A 31 7.33 -6.95 -12.77
C ILE A 31 7.51 -7.18 -11.27
N LEU A 32 7.80 -8.42 -10.87
CA LEU A 32 7.97 -8.78 -9.47
C LEU A 32 9.14 -8.04 -8.82
N THR A 33 10.26 -7.89 -9.55
CA THR A 33 11.43 -7.13 -9.11
C THR A 33 11.07 -5.66 -8.91
N GLN A 34 10.45 -5.01 -9.91
CA GLN A 34 10.01 -3.62 -9.80
C GLN A 34 9.07 -3.39 -8.61
N TYR A 35 8.09 -4.27 -8.44
CA TYR A 35 7.15 -4.21 -7.33
C TYR A 35 7.82 -4.41 -5.96
N ALA A 36 8.70 -5.41 -5.82
CA ALA A 36 9.38 -5.70 -4.56
C ALA A 36 10.34 -4.58 -4.14
N THR A 37 10.97 -3.93 -5.12
CA THR A 37 11.98 -2.88 -4.92
C THR A 37 11.40 -1.46 -4.89
N TRP A 38 10.10 -1.30 -5.16
CA TRP A 38 9.47 0.01 -5.39
C TRP A 38 10.19 0.84 -6.47
N THR A 39 10.53 0.21 -7.59
CA THR A 39 11.12 0.87 -8.76
C THR A 39 10.18 0.77 -9.95
N ASN A 40 10.30 1.72 -10.88
CA ASN A 40 9.60 1.69 -12.16
C ASN A 40 10.62 1.87 -13.30
N ASP A 41 11.19 0.76 -13.76
CA ASP A 41 12.29 0.75 -14.72
C ASP A 41 11.81 1.12 -16.12
N MET A 42 11.98 2.39 -16.47
CA MET A 42 11.60 2.93 -17.76
C MET A 42 12.33 2.30 -18.95
N SER A 43 13.50 1.66 -18.75
CA SER A 43 14.19 0.94 -19.82
C SER A 43 13.44 -0.31 -20.28
N LEU A 44 12.63 -0.88 -19.39
CA LEU A 44 11.73 -2.00 -19.69
C LEU A 44 10.31 -1.54 -20.07
N GLY A 45 10.03 -0.24 -19.93
CA GLY A 45 8.71 0.36 -20.11
C GLY A 45 7.90 0.43 -18.81
N GLY A 46 8.55 0.33 -17.65
CA GLY A 46 7.90 0.28 -16.35
C GLY A 46 7.11 -1.00 -16.12
N ILE A 47 6.35 -1.05 -15.03
CA ILE A 47 5.45 -2.16 -14.71
C ILE A 47 4.42 -2.35 -15.82
N GLU A 48 3.83 -1.28 -16.35
CA GLU A 48 2.82 -1.34 -17.40
C GLU A 48 3.37 -1.90 -18.71
N GLY A 49 4.56 -1.48 -19.12
CA GLY A 49 5.24 -1.98 -20.30
C GLY A 49 5.60 -3.47 -20.18
N CYS A 50 6.06 -3.90 -19.01
CA CYS A 50 6.31 -5.31 -18.74
C CYS A 50 5.02 -6.14 -18.75
N LEU A 51 3.91 -5.64 -18.18
CA LEU A 51 2.60 -6.32 -18.22
C LEU A 51 2.11 -6.50 -19.66
N ALA A 52 2.25 -5.48 -20.51
CA ALA A 52 1.89 -5.55 -21.91
C ALA A 52 2.71 -6.61 -22.67
N LYS A 53 4.03 -6.64 -22.46
CA LYS A 53 4.94 -7.63 -23.06
C LYS A 53 4.66 -9.05 -22.56
N LEU A 54 4.43 -9.22 -21.25
CA LEU A 54 4.05 -10.49 -20.64
C LEU A 54 2.79 -11.06 -21.29
N LYS A 55 1.75 -10.23 -21.43
CA LYS A 55 0.48 -10.64 -22.03
C LYS A 55 0.63 -10.98 -23.51
N ALA A 56 1.49 -10.28 -24.23
CA ALA A 56 1.79 -10.59 -25.63
C ALA A 56 2.58 -11.89 -25.79
N ALA A 57 3.51 -12.17 -24.87
CA ALA A 57 4.36 -13.36 -24.89
C ALA A 57 3.60 -14.65 -24.56
N ASP A 58 2.66 -14.60 -23.61
CA ASP A 58 1.76 -15.72 -23.30
C ASP A 58 0.41 -15.20 -22.75
N PRO A 59 -0.60 -15.03 -23.61
CA PRO A 59 -1.92 -14.51 -23.22
C PRO A 59 -2.70 -15.41 -22.25
N ASN A 60 -2.27 -16.66 -22.09
CA ASN A 60 -2.91 -17.68 -21.27
C ASN A 60 -2.07 -18.05 -20.04
N PHE A 61 -0.95 -17.37 -19.79
CA PHE A 61 -0.12 -17.63 -18.62
C PHE A 61 -0.84 -17.27 -17.32
N THR A 62 -1.29 -18.27 -16.55
CA THR A 62 -2.11 -18.04 -15.35
C THR A 62 -1.42 -17.15 -14.32
N MET A 63 -0.16 -17.39 -13.96
CA MET A 63 0.55 -16.51 -13.02
C MET A 63 0.77 -15.10 -13.57
N GLY A 64 0.82 -14.97 -14.90
CA GLY A 64 0.77 -13.68 -15.58
C GLY A 64 -0.49 -12.88 -15.27
N HIS A 65 -1.65 -13.54 -15.28
CA HIS A 65 -2.91 -12.93 -14.85
C HIS A 65 -2.95 -12.70 -13.33
N VAL A 66 -2.38 -13.60 -12.52
CA VAL A 66 -2.27 -13.41 -11.06
C VAL A 66 -1.53 -12.12 -10.73
N ILE A 67 -0.33 -11.90 -11.28
CA ILE A 67 0.44 -10.69 -10.94
C ILE A 67 -0.24 -9.42 -11.49
N ALA A 68 -0.81 -9.47 -12.70
CA ALA A 68 -1.51 -8.34 -13.29
C ALA A 68 -2.75 -7.93 -12.46
N ASN A 69 -3.62 -8.90 -12.16
CA ASN A 69 -4.83 -8.66 -11.39
C ASN A 69 -4.50 -8.31 -9.94
N GLY A 70 -3.53 -8.99 -9.34
CA GLY A 70 -3.10 -8.77 -7.96
C GLY A 70 -2.55 -7.37 -7.75
N LEU A 71 -1.72 -6.85 -8.67
CA LEU A 71 -1.23 -5.47 -8.58
C LEU A 71 -2.35 -4.43 -8.68
N ALA A 72 -3.33 -4.66 -9.55
CA ALA A 72 -4.49 -3.76 -9.66
C ALA A 72 -5.34 -3.77 -8.37
N LEU A 73 -5.57 -4.95 -7.79
CA LEU A 73 -6.37 -5.13 -6.57
C LEU A 73 -5.66 -4.61 -5.31
N VAL A 74 -4.38 -4.93 -5.14
CA VAL A 74 -3.54 -4.46 -4.02
C VAL A 74 -3.25 -2.96 -4.14
N GLY A 75 -3.34 -2.37 -5.33
CA GLY A 75 -3.31 -0.92 -5.50
C GLY A 75 -4.53 -0.21 -4.90
N THR A 76 -5.63 -0.92 -4.62
CA THR A 76 -6.87 -0.44 -3.97
C THR A 76 -7.62 0.72 -4.65
N GLY A 77 -7.13 1.20 -5.79
CA GLY A 77 -7.77 2.26 -6.58
C GLY A 77 -8.81 1.79 -7.60
N SER A 78 -8.97 0.47 -7.71
CA SER A 78 -9.99 -0.19 -8.53
C SER A 78 -10.53 -1.41 -7.78
N SER A 79 -11.76 -1.80 -8.10
CA SER A 79 -12.39 -3.03 -7.59
C SER A 79 -13.22 -3.69 -8.69
N VAL A 80 -13.43 -5.00 -8.61
CA VAL A 80 -14.29 -5.74 -9.57
C VAL A 80 -15.75 -5.25 -9.54
N ARG A 81 -16.17 -4.57 -8.47
CA ARG A 81 -17.52 -4.03 -8.33
C ARG A 81 -17.76 -2.85 -9.27
N LEU A 82 -16.74 -2.02 -9.48
CA LEU A 82 -16.85 -0.78 -10.27
C LEU A 82 -16.10 -0.85 -11.60
N ASP A 83 -15.06 -1.68 -11.69
CA ASP A 83 -14.24 -1.87 -12.88
C ASP A 83 -14.58 -3.19 -13.58
N LYS A 84 -15.32 -3.07 -14.70
CA LYS A 84 -15.74 -4.21 -15.53
C LYS A 84 -14.58 -4.89 -16.25
N GLU A 85 -13.50 -4.16 -16.54
CA GLU A 85 -12.33 -4.73 -17.19
C GLU A 85 -11.56 -5.60 -16.20
N LEU A 86 -11.39 -5.13 -14.97
CA LEU A 86 -10.80 -5.90 -13.89
C LEU A 86 -11.64 -7.13 -13.53
N ASP A 87 -12.96 -6.99 -13.43
CA ASP A 87 -13.88 -8.14 -13.21
C ASP A 87 -13.73 -9.20 -14.32
N SER A 88 -13.69 -8.78 -15.58
CA SER A 88 -13.45 -9.68 -16.71
C SER A 88 -12.07 -10.34 -16.66
N ALA A 89 -11.02 -9.60 -16.29
CA ALA A 89 -9.67 -10.12 -16.16
C ALA A 89 -9.54 -11.17 -15.04
N VAL A 90 -10.20 -10.95 -13.89
CA VAL A 90 -10.29 -11.93 -12.80
C VAL A 90 -11.04 -13.18 -13.25
N LYS A 91 -12.19 -13.02 -13.92
CA LYS A 91 -12.96 -14.17 -14.46
C LYS A 91 -12.13 -14.98 -15.46
N LYS A 92 -11.34 -14.32 -16.30
CA LYS A 92 -10.41 -14.99 -17.22
C LYS A 92 -9.35 -15.78 -16.46
N MET A 93 -8.72 -15.21 -15.44
CA MET A 93 -7.76 -15.91 -14.58
C MET A 93 -8.38 -17.18 -13.97
N MET A 94 -9.61 -17.08 -13.44
CA MET A 94 -10.32 -18.22 -12.86
C MET A 94 -10.71 -19.30 -13.89
N ALA A 95 -10.95 -18.93 -15.15
CA ALA A 95 -11.21 -19.87 -16.22
C ALA A 95 -9.94 -20.59 -16.70
N LEU A 96 -8.82 -19.86 -16.78
CA LEU A 96 -7.51 -20.43 -17.13
C LEU A 96 -7.02 -21.42 -16.07
N SER A 97 -7.18 -21.09 -14.78
CA SER A 97 -6.73 -21.96 -13.69
C SER A 97 -7.44 -23.31 -13.65
N LYS A 98 -8.67 -23.39 -14.18
CA LYS A 98 -9.45 -24.63 -14.29
C LYS A 98 -9.14 -25.43 -15.56
N SER A 99 -8.59 -24.79 -16.59
CA SER A 99 -8.32 -25.41 -17.89
C SER A 99 -6.86 -25.82 -18.10
N GLN A 100 -5.97 -25.43 -17.19
CA GLN A 100 -4.53 -25.70 -17.27
C GLN A 100 -4.05 -26.58 -16.12
N LEU A 101 -2.96 -27.31 -16.37
CA LEU A 101 -2.24 -28.02 -15.32
C LEU A 101 -1.32 -27.02 -14.59
N LEU A 102 -1.73 -26.63 -13.38
CA LEU A 102 -0.97 -25.73 -12.52
C LEU A 102 -0.25 -26.50 -11.40
N THR A 103 0.88 -25.97 -10.95
CA THR A 103 1.49 -26.40 -9.68
C THR A 103 0.60 -26.03 -8.49
N GLU A 104 0.75 -26.70 -7.34
CA GLU A 104 -0.03 -26.36 -6.14
C GLU A 104 0.21 -24.91 -5.70
N ARG A 105 1.45 -24.41 -5.79
CA ARG A 105 1.80 -23.00 -5.54
C ARG A 105 0.98 -22.03 -6.40
N GLU A 106 0.87 -22.28 -7.71
CA GLU A 106 0.11 -21.43 -8.62
C GLU A 106 -1.40 -21.48 -8.32
N LYS A 107 -1.94 -22.65 -7.95
CA LYS A 107 -3.34 -22.78 -7.53
C LYS A 107 -3.63 -21.99 -6.25
N LEU A 108 -2.71 -22.00 -5.29
CA LEU A 108 -2.85 -21.22 -4.04
C LEU A 108 -2.83 -19.72 -4.32
N HIS A 109 -1.97 -19.23 -5.23
CA HIS A 109 -1.98 -17.82 -5.65
C HIS A 109 -3.32 -17.40 -6.26
N VAL A 110 -3.88 -18.24 -7.15
CA VAL A 110 -5.22 -18.00 -7.72
C VAL A 110 -6.29 -18.00 -6.63
N SER A 111 -6.24 -18.95 -5.69
CA SER A 111 -7.19 -19.04 -4.57
C SER A 111 -7.11 -17.83 -3.65
N ALA A 112 -5.91 -17.34 -3.34
CA ALA A 112 -5.71 -16.17 -2.50
C ALA A 112 -6.28 -14.91 -3.16
N LEU A 113 -6.08 -14.72 -4.46
CA LEU A 113 -6.68 -13.60 -5.19
C LEU A 113 -8.20 -13.70 -5.30
N ASP A 114 -8.77 -14.90 -5.48
CA ASP A 114 -10.22 -15.08 -5.46
C ASP A 114 -10.83 -14.70 -4.10
N LEU A 115 -10.15 -15.05 -2.99
CA LEU A 115 -10.54 -14.61 -1.65
C LEU A 115 -10.43 -13.09 -1.51
N TYR A 116 -9.33 -12.49 -1.98
CA TYR A 116 -9.11 -11.05 -1.93
C TYR A 116 -10.22 -10.29 -2.67
N VAL A 117 -10.58 -10.73 -3.89
CA VAL A 117 -11.63 -10.13 -4.72
C VAL A 117 -13.00 -10.14 -4.04
N ARG A 118 -13.27 -11.14 -3.21
CA ARG A 118 -14.52 -11.29 -2.44
C ARG A 118 -14.48 -10.58 -1.08
N GLY A 119 -13.42 -9.83 -0.78
CA GLY A 119 -13.27 -9.11 0.49
C GLY A 119 -12.78 -9.97 1.66
N HIS A 120 -12.38 -11.22 1.42
CA HIS A 120 -11.87 -12.14 2.44
C HIS A 120 -10.38 -11.94 2.69
N LEU A 121 -9.99 -10.71 2.99
CA LEU A 121 -8.58 -10.31 3.11
C LEU A 121 -7.80 -11.16 4.14
N PRO A 122 -8.33 -11.47 5.34
CA PRO A 122 -7.60 -12.33 6.30
C PRO A 122 -7.38 -13.76 5.79
N GLN A 123 -8.37 -14.33 5.08
CA GLN A 123 -8.25 -15.66 4.48
C GLN A 123 -7.25 -15.65 3.31
N ALA A 124 -7.24 -14.59 2.50
CA ALA A 124 -6.24 -14.42 1.44
C ALA A 124 -4.81 -14.43 2.00
N CYS A 125 -4.56 -13.70 3.10
CA CYS A 125 -3.29 -13.76 3.82
C CYS A 125 -2.95 -15.17 4.29
N THR A 126 -3.92 -15.90 4.84
CA THR A 126 -3.71 -17.28 5.31
C THR A 126 -3.23 -18.20 4.17
N VAL A 127 -3.80 -18.03 2.96
CA VAL A 127 -3.39 -18.81 1.78
C VAL A 127 -2.01 -18.39 1.28
N TRP A 128 -1.67 -17.11 1.26
CA TRP A 128 -0.30 -16.68 0.93
C TRP A 128 0.72 -17.15 1.97
N ASP A 129 0.37 -17.14 3.26
CA ASP A 129 1.23 -17.67 4.32
C ASP A 129 1.42 -19.19 4.18
N GLN A 130 0.42 -19.93 3.69
CA GLN A 130 0.58 -21.33 3.33
C GLN A 130 1.61 -21.51 2.20
N ILE A 131 1.56 -20.67 1.15
CA ILE A 131 2.59 -20.67 0.10
C ILE A 131 3.98 -20.43 0.72
N LEU A 132 4.10 -19.49 1.65
CA LEU A 132 5.37 -19.13 2.27
C LEU A 132 5.91 -20.21 3.23
N GLN A 133 5.06 -21.11 3.73
CA GLN A 133 5.52 -22.28 4.50
C GLN A 133 6.24 -23.29 3.59
N ASP A 134 5.69 -23.54 2.41
CA ASP A 134 6.23 -24.52 1.46
C ASP A 134 7.33 -23.91 0.55
N HIS A 135 7.21 -22.62 0.27
CA HIS A 135 8.05 -21.85 -0.65
C HIS A 135 8.46 -20.50 -0.01
N PRO A 136 9.36 -20.50 0.99
CA PRO A 136 9.70 -19.30 1.77
C PRO A 136 10.36 -18.19 0.93
N THR A 137 10.82 -18.49 -0.28
CA THR A 137 11.41 -17.53 -1.21
C THR A 137 10.43 -16.99 -2.27
N ASP A 138 9.12 -17.28 -2.16
CA ASP A 138 8.10 -16.70 -3.03
C ASP A 138 7.84 -15.22 -2.68
N MET A 139 8.56 -14.32 -3.35
CA MET A 139 8.44 -12.87 -3.14
C MET A 139 7.03 -12.34 -3.43
N LEU A 140 6.28 -12.93 -4.37
CA LEU A 140 4.94 -12.43 -4.71
C LEU A 140 3.97 -12.69 -3.55
N ALA A 141 4.01 -13.91 -2.99
CA ALA A 141 3.22 -14.27 -1.81
C ALA A 141 3.61 -13.41 -0.61
N LEU A 142 4.92 -13.20 -0.39
CA LEU A 142 5.43 -12.36 0.68
C LEU A 142 4.91 -10.92 0.58
N LYS A 143 5.01 -10.31 -0.61
CA LYS A 143 4.58 -8.93 -0.83
C LYS A 143 3.07 -8.76 -0.72
N PHE A 144 2.28 -9.67 -1.29
CA PHE A 144 0.82 -9.61 -1.19
C PHE A 144 0.33 -9.87 0.23
N SER A 145 0.88 -10.86 0.94
CA SER A 145 0.56 -11.10 2.35
C SER A 145 0.93 -9.89 3.22
N GLN A 146 2.16 -9.39 3.10
CA GLN A 146 2.65 -8.24 3.86
C GLN A 146 1.81 -6.97 3.61
N GLY A 147 1.50 -6.65 2.35
CA GLY A 147 0.67 -5.49 2.01
C GLY A 147 -0.76 -5.63 2.51
N THR A 148 -1.34 -6.82 2.42
CA THR A 148 -2.72 -7.06 2.91
C THR A 148 -2.80 -7.01 4.43
N TYR A 149 -1.80 -7.54 5.16
CA TYR A 149 -1.74 -7.37 6.62
C TYR A 149 -1.59 -5.91 7.03
N PHE A 150 -0.89 -5.09 6.25
CA PHE A 150 -0.80 -3.64 6.48
C PHE A 150 -2.18 -2.97 6.34
N TYR A 151 -2.97 -3.34 5.32
CA TYR A 151 -4.34 -2.83 5.15
C TYR A 151 -5.29 -3.26 6.27
N LEU A 152 -5.06 -4.43 6.87
CA LEU A 152 -5.87 -4.94 7.98
C LEU A 152 -5.47 -4.39 9.36
N GLY A 153 -4.41 -3.58 9.46
CA GLY A 153 -3.84 -3.17 10.75
C GLY A 153 -3.21 -4.32 11.54
N HIS A 154 -2.97 -5.46 10.88
CA HIS A 154 -2.43 -6.68 11.47
C HIS A 154 -0.89 -6.62 11.56
N HIS A 155 -0.34 -5.60 12.22
CA HIS A 155 1.10 -5.32 12.23
C HIS A 155 1.96 -6.46 12.78
N ILE A 156 1.45 -7.20 13.78
CA ILE A 156 2.14 -8.38 14.34
C ILE A 156 2.28 -9.46 13.26
N GLN A 157 1.19 -9.77 12.56
CA GLN A 157 1.18 -10.76 11.49
C GLN A 157 2.01 -10.30 10.29
N MET A 158 1.94 -9.01 9.94
CA MET A 158 2.79 -8.40 8.91
C MET A 158 4.27 -8.60 9.20
N ARG A 159 4.71 -8.35 10.44
CA ARG A 159 6.09 -8.62 10.86
C ARG A 159 6.40 -10.11 10.82
N ASP A 160 5.54 -10.93 11.41
CA ASP A 160 5.81 -12.35 11.63
C ASP A 160 5.83 -13.15 10.32
N SER A 161 5.06 -12.75 9.30
CA SER A 161 5.09 -13.38 7.97
C SER A 161 6.47 -13.22 7.33
N VAL A 162 7.08 -12.04 7.44
CA VAL A 162 8.44 -11.78 6.94
C VAL A 162 9.48 -12.46 7.82
N ALA A 163 9.36 -12.36 9.14
CA ALA A 163 10.29 -12.97 10.09
C ALA A 163 10.41 -14.49 9.90
N ARG A 164 9.29 -15.16 9.59
CA ARG A 164 9.23 -16.62 9.38
C ARG A 164 10.06 -17.05 8.18
N VAL A 165 10.04 -16.29 7.09
CA VAL A 165 10.75 -16.64 5.87
C VAL A 165 12.17 -16.08 5.82
N TYR A 166 12.47 -15.02 6.58
CA TYR A 166 13.74 -14.29 6.55
C TYR A 166 15.00 -15.19 6.58
N PRO A 167 15.09 -16.25 7.41
CA PRO A 167 16.26 -17.14 7.43
C PRO A 167 16.53 -17.89 6.12
N HIS A 168 15.52 -18.01 5.24
CA HIS A 168 15.65 -18.68 3.94
C HIS A 168 16.19 -17.75 2.84
N TRP A 169 16.26 -16.43 3.08
CA TRP A 169 16.75 -15.44 2.14
C TRP A 169 18.24 -15.19 2.38
N THR A 170 19.10 -15.90 1.64
CA THR A 170 20.55 -15.76 1.76
C THR A 170 21.06 -14.50 1.06
N PRO A 171 22.23 -13.94 1.46
CA PRO A 171 22.74 -12.69 0.88
C PRO A 171 22.98 -12.72 -0.64
N ASP A 172 23.24 -13.89 -1.21
CA ASP A 172 23.45 -14.11 -2.65
C ASP A 172 22.15 -14.22 -3.45
N MET A 173 21.00 -14.42 -2.80
CA MET A 173 19.71 -14.46 -3.48
C MET A 173 19.32 -13.05 -3.97
N PRO A 174 18.79 -12.93 -5.20
CA PRO A 174 18.16 -11.70 -5.66
C PRO A 174 17.11 -11.21 -4.67
N LEU A 175 17.03 -9.90 -4.47
CA LEU A 175 16.08 -9.22 -3.58
C LEU A 175 16.27 -9.45 -2.07
N SER A 176 17.28 -10.22 -1.62
CA SER A 176 17.51 -10.50 -0.19
C SER A 176 17.66 -9.22 0.67
N SER A 177 18.34 -8.19 0.14
CA SER A 177 18.46 -6.89 0.81
C SER A 177 17.10 -6.20 1.01
N TYR A 178 16.19 -6.32 0.03
CA TYR A 178 14.85 -5.74 0.12
C TYR A 178 13.97 -6.51 1.10
N VAL A 179 14.13 -7.83 1.22
CA VAL A 179 13.45 -8.59 2.31
C VAL A 179 13.90 -8.10 3.68
N LYS A 180 15.18 -7.72 3.83
CA LYS A 180 15.68 -7.07 5.05
C LYS A 180 14.98 -5.73 5.31
N GLY A 181 14.83 -4.88 4.28
CA GLY A 181 14.08 -3.61 4.39
C GLY A 181 12.59 -3.79 4.71
N ILE A 182 11.94 -4.78 4.10
CA ILE A 182 10.55 -5.14 4.41
C ILE A 182 10.42 -5.63 5.86
N PHE A 183 11.38 -6.43 6.34
CA PHE A 183 11.38 -6.89 7.72
C PHE A 183 11.62 -5.75 8.71
N SER A 184 12.55 -4.82 8.41
CA SER A 184 12.79 -3.66 9.25
C SER A 184 11.53 -2.81 9.40
N PHE A 185 10.74 -2.66 8.34
CA PHE A 185 9.45 -1.97 8.41
C PHE A 185 8.46 -2.68 9.36
N GLY A 186 8.35 -4.01 9.30
CA GLY A 186 7.51 -4.76 10.24
C GLY A 186 7.96 -4.67 11.70
N LEU A 187 9.27 -4.60 11.95
CA LEU A 187 9.81 -4.35 13.30
C LEU A 187 9.46 -2.95 13.80
N LEU A 188 9.56 -1.95 12.94
CA LEU A 188 9.18 -0.56 13.23
C LEU A 188 7.70 -0.46 13.61
N GLU A 189 6.79 -1.01 12.80
CA GLU A 189 5.34 -0.95 13.05
C GLU A 189 4.90 -1.74 14.30
N THR A 190 5.82 -2.50 14.90
CA THR A 190 5.63 -3.21 16.16
C THR A 190 6.54 -2.68 17.28
N ASN A 191 6.98 -1.42 17.16
CA ASN A 191 7.73 -0.65 18.15
C ASN A 191 9.13 -1.20 18.50
N MET A 192 9.72 -2.07 17.67
CA MET A 192 11.10 -2.57 17.83
C MET A 192 12.09 -1.68 17.08
N PHE A 193 12.07 -0.38 17.39
CA PHE A 193 12.77 0.64 16.59
C PHE A 193 14.27 0.42 16.46
N ASP A 194 14.96 0.02 17.53
CA ASP A 194 16.43 -0.17 17.48
C ASP A 194 16.83 -1.36 16.59
N HIS A 195 16.02 -2.43 16.60
CA HIS A 195 16.23 -3.58 15.70
C HIS A 195 15.89 -3.22 14.26
N ALA A 196 14.80 -2.47 14.05
CA ALA A 196 14.40 -1.96 12.74
C ALA A 196 15.50 -1.07 12.15
N GLU A 197 16.02 -0.12 12.92
CA GLU A 197 17.08 0.81 12.52
C GLU A 197 18.36 0.07 12.13
N LYS A 198 18.76 -0.93 12.91
CA LYS A 198 19.93 -1.75 12.60
C LYS A 198 19.76 -2.48 11.27
N LEU A 199 18.65 -3.19 11.07
CA LEU A 199 18.41 -3.94 9.83
C LEU A 199 18.30 -3.02 8.60
N ALA A 200 17.61 -1.89 8.72
CA ALA A 200 17.51 -0.91 7.64
C ALA A 200 18.89 -0.34 7.26
N ASN A 201 19.73 0.01 8.24
CA ASN A 201 21.09 0.46 7.97
C ASN A 201 21.96 -0.62 7.32
N GLU A 202 21.84 -1.88 7.74
CA GLU A 202 22.53 -2.98 7.08
C GLU A 202 22.07 -3.17 5.62
N ALA A 203 20.77 -3.04 5.34
CA ALA A 203 20.24 -3.09 3.97
C ALA A 203 20.75 -1.93 3.12
N LEU A 204 20.76 -0.70 3.66
CA LEU A 204 21.31 0.48 2.99
C LEU A 204 22.81 0.39 2.74
N SER A 205 23.56 -0.31 3.59
CA SER A 205 24.99 -0.57 3.38
C SER A 205 25.25 -1.49 2.17
N ILE A 206 24.27 -2.33 1.82
CA ILE A 206 24.31 -3.22 0.64
C ILE A 206 23.79 -2.47 -0.58
N ASN A 207 22.67 -1.78 -0.45
CA ASN A 207 22.03 -1.02 -1.51
C ASN A 207 21.47 0.30 -1.00
N GLN A 208 22.15 1.40 -1.33
CA GLN A 208 21.75 2.74 -0.88
C GLN A 208 20.43 3.22 -1.48
N THR A 209 19.96 2.61 -2.58
CA THR A 209 18.68 2.95 -3.23
C THR A 209 17.50 2.10 -2.72
N ASP A 210 17.70 1.33 -1.63
CA ASP A 210 16.61 0.54 -1.03
C ASP A 210 15.58 1.47 -0.36
N ALA A 211 14.50 1.73 -1.11
CA ALA A 211 13.43 2.62 -0.68
C ALA A 211 12.66 2.12 0.55
N TRP A 212 12.63 0.80 0.82
CA TRP A 212 12.04 0.26 2.05
C TRP A 212 12.82 0.68 3.29
N SER A 213 14.14 0.57 3.18
CA SER A 213 15.05 0.87 4.28
C SER A 213 15.11 2.38 4.53
N VAL A 214 15.11 3.21 3.48
CA VAL A 214 14.95 4.67 3.62
C VAL A 214 13.64 5.02 4.32
N HIS A 215 12.52 4.46 3.85
CA HIS A 215 11.20 4.70 4.45
C HIS A 215 11.16 4.30 5.92
N THR A 216 11.73 3.15 6.27
CA THR A 216 11.82 2.68 7.65
C THR A 216 12.60 3.66 8.54
N ILE A 217 13.76 4.15 8.08
CA ILE A 217 14.56 5.13 8.85
C ILE A 217 13.82 6.46 9.01
N ALA A 218 13.13 6.93 7.98
CA ALA A 218 12.32 8.14 8.05
C ALA A 218 11.25 7.99 9.16
N HIS A 219 10.48 6.91 9.11
CA HIS A 219 9.41 6.66 10.06
C HIS A 219 9.94 6.41 11.49
N ILE A 220 11.13 5.80 11.68
CA ILE A 220 11.75 5.69 13.01
C ILE A 220 12.07 7.07 13.60
N ASN A 221 12.62 7.98 12.81
CA ASN A 221 12.96 9.34 13.30
C ASN A 221 11.70 10.12 13.67
N GLU A 222 10.59 9.92 12.98
CA GLU A 222 9.29 10.47 13.35
C GLU A 222 8.82 9.89 14.70
N MET A 223 8.75 8.56 14.82
CA MET A 223 8.24 7.89 16.03
C MET A 223 9.10 8.15 17.28
N LYS A 224 10.41 8.38 17.10
CA LYS A 224 11.33 8.76 18.18
C LYS A 224 11.39 10.28 18.43
N VAL A 225 10.65 11.09 17.66
CA VAL A 225 10.68 12.56 17.69
C VAL A 225 12.11 13.11 17.51
N ASN A 226 12.89 12.45 16.65
CA ASN A 226 14.28 12.80 16.37
C ASN A 226 14.40 13.64 15.09
N LEU A 227 13.77 14.82 15.11
CA LEU A 227 13.55 15.66 13.92
C LEU A 227 14.85 16.06 13.22
N ASN A 228 15.89 16.41 13.98
CA ASN A 228 17.17 16.85 13.41
C ASN A 228 17.87 15.73 12.62
N ASN A 229 17.83 14.50 13.14
CA ASN A 229 18.37 13.35 12.44
C ASN A 229 17.52 13.01 11.21
N GLY A 230 16.19 13.00 11.34
CA GLY A 230 15.28 12.80 10.21
C GLY A 230 15.51 13.79 9.07
N LEU A 231 15.51 15.09 9.36
CA LEU A 231 15.78 16.15 8.39
C LEU A 231 17.16 16.00 7.71
N THR A 232 18.19 15.68 8.48
CA THR A 232 19.54 15.47 7.95
C THR A 232 19.59 14.26 7.04
N PHE A 233 19.00 13.14 7.47
CA PHE A 233 18.97 11.89 6.73
C PHE A 233 18.22 12.04 5.40
N MET A 234 17.01 12.59 5.42
CA MET A 234 16.19 12.77 4.20
C MET A 234 16.91 13.65 3.18
N LYS A 235 17.50 14.76 3.63
CA LYS A 235 18.27 15.66 2.77
C LYS A 235 19.51 15.00 2.18
N GLN A 236 20.27 14.24 2.96
CA GLN A 236 21.52 13.61 2.51
C GLN A 236 21.29 12.45 1.55
N THR A 237 20.16 11.76 1.67
CA THR A 237 19.87 10.55 0.91
C THR A 237 18.92 10.76 -0.26
N GLU A 238 18.38 11.96 -0.44
CA GLU A 238 17.33 12.28 -1.43
C GLU A 238 17.61 11.72 -2.83
N THR A 239 18.85 11.86 -3.33
CA THR A 239 19.24 11.36 -4.66
C THR A 239 19.10 9.85 -4.83
N ASN A 240 19.03 9.10 -3.74
CA ASN A 240 18.97 7.64 -3.77
C ASN A 240 17.53 7.11 -3.88
N TRP A 241 16.53 7.91 -3.50
CA TRP A 241 15.15 7.44 -3.37
C TRP A 241 14.10 8.35 -4.04
N LYS A 242 14.46 9.56 -4.48
CA LYS A 242 13.51 10.50 -5.12
C LYS A 242 12.81 9.98 -6.38
N ASP A 243 13.37 8.96 -7.03
CA ASP A 243 12.81 8.34 -8.23
C ASP A 243 12.11 7.00 -7.92
N ALA A 244 12.08 6.56 -6.66
CA ALA A 244 11.34 5.38 -6.23
C ALA A 244 9.83 5.61 -6.31
N MET A 245 9.06 4.52 -6.43
CA MET A 245 7.59 4.57 -6.47
C MET A 245 6.99 5.16 -5.19
N VAL A 246 7.68 5.00 -4.04
CA VAL A 246 7.26 5.56 -2.74
C VAL A 246 7.88 6.93 -2.43
N ALA A 247 8.49 7.60 -3.42
CA ALA A 247 9.13 8.89 -3.20
C ALA A 247 8.16 9.95 -2.63
N GLY A 248 6.90 9.96 -3.09
CA GLY A 248 5.86 10.85 -2.55
C GLY A 248 5.68 10.67 -1.05
N HIS A 249 5.60 9.42 -0.60
CA HIS A 249 5.48 9.05 0.81
C HIS A 249 6.74 9.40 1.63
N ASN A 250 7.93 9.24 1.05
CA ASN A 250 9.17 9.68 1.70
C ASN A 250 9.21 11.21 1.87
N TYR A 251 8.79 11.97 0.86
CA TYR A 251 8.64 13.43 1.00
C TYR A 251 7.56 13.79 2.03
N TRP A 252 6.50 13.00 2.16
CA TRP A 252 5.48 13.17 3.21
C TRP A 252 6.10 13.09 4.61
N HIS A 253 6.88 12.04 4.92
CA HIS A 253 7.63 11.94 6.18
C HIS A 253 8.54 13.14 6.42
N TRP A 254 9.25 13.58 5.38
CA TRP A 254 10.13 14.75 5.48
C TRP A 254 9.32 16.01 5.83
N ALA A 255 8.17 16.22 5.18
CA ALA A 255 7.31 17.36 5.46
C ALA A 255 6.74 17.33 6.88
N LEU A 256 6.43 16.14 7.42
CA LEU A 256 5.97 16.00 8.81
C LEU A 256 7.00 16.49 9.84
N TYR A 257 8.30 16.30 9.60
CA TYR A 257 9.32 16.86 10.50
C TYR A 257 9.27 18.38 10.60
N PHE A 258 8.89 19.05 9.51
CA PHE A 258 8.72 20.50 9.52
C PHE A 258 7.43 20.92 10.22
N ILE A 259 6.33 20.17 10.06
CA ILE A 259 5.09 20.41 10.84
C ILE A 259 5.38 20.30 12.33
N GLU A 260 6.02 19.22 12.79
CA GLU A 260 6.32 19.00 14.21
C GLU A 260 7.26 20.09 14.78
N LYS A 261 8.10 20.67 13.93
CA LYS A 261 8.98 21.79 14.29
C LYS A 261 8.26 23.16 14.31
N GLY A 262 7.05 23.24 13.76
CA GLY A 262 6.30 24.49 13.55
C GLY A 262 6.79 25.31 12.34
N ASP A 263 7.57 24.72 11.44
CA ASP A 263 8.08 25.34 10.22
C ASP A 263 7.15 25.03 9.02
N TYR A 264 5.92 25.53 9.10
CA TYR A 264 4.84 25.17 8.18
C TYR A 264 5.08 25.63 6.73
N GLU A 265 5.85 26.70 6.52
CA GLU A 265 6.22 27.17 5.17
C GLU A 265 7.17 26.18 4.49
N ALA A 266 8.12 25.60 5.22
CA ALA A 266 8.99 24.55 4.68
C ALA A 266 8.18 23.27 4.38
N ALA A 267 7.23 22.91 5.24
CA ALA A 267 6.32 21.79 5.03
C ALA A 267 5.47 21.98 3.75
N LEU A 268 4.89 23.18 3.56
CA LEU A 268 4.14 23.53 2.36
C LEU A 268 5.00 23.54 1.10
N THR A 269 6.24 24.00 1.19
CA THR A 269 7.19 23.97 0.06
C THR A 269 7.41 22.55 -0.42
N ILE A 270 7.69 21.59 0.49
CA ILE A 270 7.81 20.17 0.12
C ILE A 270 6.50 19.64 -0.48
N TYR A 271 5.36 20.01 0.10
CA TYR A 271 4.07 19.60 -0.43
C TYR A 271 3.88 20.06 -1.89
N ASP A 272 4.13 21.33 -2.17
CA ASP A 272 3.91 21.92 -3.50
C ASP A 272 4.91 21.43 -4.55
N ASP A 273 6.16 21.20 -4.16
CA ASP A 273 7.23 20.82 -5.07
C ASP A 273 7.24 19.30 -5.36
N HIS A 274 6.80 18.48 -4.39
CA HIS A 274 6.99 17.03 -4.47
C HIS A 274 5.71 16.22 -4.24
N ILE A 275 4.93 16.48 -3.20
CA ILE A 275 3.82 15.60 -2.81
C ILE A 275 2.61 15.79 -3.75
N GLY A 276 2.13 17.02 -3.91
CA GLY A 276 0.99 17.36 -4.76
C GLY A 276 1.20 17.02 -6.24
N PRO A 277 2.32 17.43 -6.87
CA PRO A 277 2.60 17.11 -8.28
C PRO A 277 2.66 15.62 -8.59
N ARG A 278 3.23 14.81 -7.68
CA ARG A 278 3.29 13.35 -7.84
C ARG A 278 1.91 12.75 -7.81
N CYS A 279 1.08 13.13 -6.84
CA CYS A 279 -0.30 12.66 -6.75
C CYS A 279 -1.12 12.97 -8.02
N ARG A 280 -0.92 14.14 -8.64
CA ARG A 280 -1.60 14.48 -9.91
C ARG A 280 -1.13 13.64 -11.10
N THR A 281 0.12 13.18 -11.07
CA THR A 281 0.73 12.40 -12.15
C THR A 281 0.42 10.91 -12.03
N SER A 282 0.56 10.35 -10.83
CA SER A 282 0.38 8.93 -10.55
C SER A 282 -1.09 8.58 -10.28
N GLY A 283 -1.79 9.42 -9.52
CA GLY A 283 -3.15 9.17 -9.04
C GLY A 283 -3.31 7.92 -8.18
N THR A 284 -2.23 7.41 -7.57
CA THR A 284 -2.30 6.21 -6.74
C THR A 284 -3.02 6.51 -5.43
N LEU A 285 -3.64 5.49 -4.83
CA LEU A 285 -4.32 5.66 -3.54
C LEU A 285 -3.36 6.02 -2.41
N LEU A 286 -2.11 5.56 -2.45
CA LEU A 286 -1.07 5.97 -1.50
C LEU A 286 -0.80 7.48 -1.58
N ASP A 287 -0.61 8.01 -2.80
CA ASP A 287 -0.38 9.44 -2.96
C ASP A 287 -1.61 10.26 -2.52
N VAL A 288 -2.82 9.76 -2.80
CA VAL A 288 -4.08 10.40 -2.38
C VAL A 288 -4.17 10.48 -0.86
N VAL A 289 -3.97 9.37 -0.13
CA VAL A 289 -4.07 9.37 1.33
C VAL A 289 -2.99 10.27 1.95
N ASP A 290 -1.77 10.28 1.42
CA ASP A 290 -0.70 11.16 1.90
C ASP A 290 -1.07 12.64 1.75
N ASN A 291 -1.65 13.02 0.60
CA ASN A 291 -2.10 14.39 0.37
C ASN A 291 -3.22 14.79 1.34
N CYS A 292 -4.24 13.95 1.51
CA CYS A 292 -5.33 14.20 2.45
C CYS A 292 -4.81 14.33 3.89
N SER A 293 -3.95 13.41 4.30
CA SER A 293 -3.38 13.34 5.65
C SER A 293 -2.48 14.55 5.96
N MET A 294 -1.70 15.01 4.98
CA MET A 294 -0.83 16.18 5.09
C MET A 294 -1.63 17.48 5.18
N LEU A 295 -2.58 17.69 4.26
CA LEU A 295 -3.41 18.88 4.24
C LEU A 295 -4.28 18.96 5.50
N TYR A 296 -4.81 17.84 5.99
CA TYR A 296 -5.61 17.83 7.20
C TYR A 296 -4.81 18.27 8.43
N ARG A 297 -3.58 17.75 8.61
CA ARG A 297 -2.67 18.21 9.70
C ARG A 297 -2.41 19.72 9.62
N LEU A 298 -2.03 20.23 8.46
CA LEU A 298 -1.77 21.66 8.28
C LEU A 298 -3.03 22.51 8.56
N GLN A 299 -4.22 22.00 8.22
CA GLN A 299 -5.48 22.67 8.55
C GLN A 299 -5.72 22.73 10.06
N LEU A 300 -5.44 21.65 10.79
CA LEU A 300 -5.55 21.61 12.26
C LEU A 300 -4.60 22.61 12.93
N GLU A 301 -3.43 22.83 12.35
CA GLU A 301 -2.45 23.87 12.76
C GLU A 301 -2.88 25.30 12.37
N GLY A 302 -4.06 25.48 11.77
CA GLY A 302 -4.60 26.78 11.37
C GLY A 302 -3.97 27.37 10.10
N ILE A 303 -3.23 26.57 9.32
CA ILE A 303 -2.55 27.03 8.11
C ILE A 303 -3.55 27.21 6.97
N LYS A 304 -3.40 28.32 6.23
CA LYS A 304 -4.25 28.63 5.07
C LYS A 304 -3.80 27.82 3.86
N LEU A 305 -4.62 26.85 3.46
CA LEU A 305 -4.26 25.90 2.39
C LEU A 305 -4.59 26.38 0.97
N GLY A 306 -5.32 27.47 0.82
CA GLY A 306 -5.69 28.02 -0.48
C GLY A 306 -6.50 27.00 -1.30
N ASN A 307 -6.06 26.72 -2.54
CA ASN A 307 -6.79 25.85 -3.48
C ASN A 307 -6.45 24.35 -3.36
N ARG A 308 -5.53 23.96 -2.46
CA ARG A 308 -4.99 22.59 -2.41
C ARG A 308 -6.05 21.52 -2.19
N TRP A 309 -7.05 21.79 -1.35
CA TRP A 309 -8.17 20.85 -1.17
C TRP A 309 -8.98 20.62 -2.45
N ASN A 310 -9.23 21.67 -3.24
CA ASN A 310 -9.95 21.53 -4.51
C ASN A 310 -9.17 20.68 -5.51
N GLU A 311 -7.84 20.79 -5.51
CA GLU A 311 -6.96 19.99 -6.37
C GLU A 311 -6.99 18.51 -5.99
N VAL A 312 -6.88 18.19 -4.69
CA VAL A 312 -7.00 16.81 -4.19
C VAL A 312 -8.39 16.26 -4.49
N LEU A 313 -9.44 17.07 -4.28
CA LEU A 313 -10.82 16.68 -4.56
C LEU A 313 -11.03 16.27 -6.03
N GLN A 314 -10.36 16.89 -7.01
CA GLN A 314 -10.49 16.47 -8.41
C GLN A 314 -10.03 15.02 -8.63
N LEU A 315 -9.07 14.56 -7.82
CA LEU A 315 -8.55 13.19 -7.88
C LEU A 315 -9.46 12.22 -7.12
N THR A 316 -9.97 12.63 -5.96
CA THR A 316 -10.73 11.75 -5.05
C THR A 316 -12.21 11.60 -5.40
N LYS A 317 -12.81 12.54 -6.16
CA LYS A 317 -14.24 12.49 -6.55
C LYS A 317 -14.66 11.18 -7.21
N LYS A 318 -13.77 10.57 -8.01
CA LYS A 318 -14.06 9.30 -8.70
C LYS A 318 -14.03 8.08 -7.75
N HIS A 319 -13.43 8.23 -6.56
CA HIS A 319 -13.22 7.18 -5.57
C HIS A 319 -14.26 7.19 -4.43
N THR A 320 -15.23 8.12 -4.44
CA THR A 320 -16.26 8.25 -3.39
C THR A 320 -17.12 6.99 -3.20
N LYS A 321 -17.12 6.09 -4.19
CA LYS A 321 -17.93 4.87 -4.19
C LYS A 321 -17.09 3.60 -4.05
N ASP A 322 -15.78 3.71 -3.91
CA ASP A 322 -14.85 2.58 -4.03
C ASP A 322 -14.91 1.63 -2.84
N HIS A 323 -14.90 2.17 -1.62
CA HIS A 323 -15.08 1.42 -0.37
C HIS A 323 -14.30 0.10 -0.32
N VAL A 324 -13.06 0.13 -0.80
CA VAL A 324 -12.14 -1.02 -0.80
C VAL A 324 -11.50 -1.16 0.56
N LEU A 325 -11.11 -0.04 1.19
CA LEU A 325 -10.54 0.04 2.53
C LEU A 325 -11.16 1.22 3.28
N LEU A 326 -11.54 1.01 4.54
CA LEU A 326 -12.03 2.09 5.40
C LEU A 326 -11.00 3.20 5.60
N PHE A 327 -9.72 2.86 5.65
CA PHE A 327 -8.64 3.83 5.71
C PHE A 327 -8.69 4.83 4.55
N SER A 328 -8.85 4.34 3.32
CA SER A 328 -8.96 5.19 2.13
C SER A 328 -10.23 6.03 2.16
N ASP A 329 -11.37 5.45 2.59
CA ASP A 329 -12.65 6.18 2.70
C ASP A 329 -12.54 7.40 3.62
N VAL A 330 -11.89 7.26 4.78
CA VAL A 330 -11.69 8.37 5.73
C VAL A 330 -10.83 9.48 5.12
N HIS A 331 -9.75 9.14 4.42
CA HIS A 331 -8.89 10.12 3.77
C HIS A 331 -9.59 10.80 2.59
N ILE A 332 -10.37 10.07 1.81
CA ILE A 332 -11.20 10.64 0.74
C ILE A 332 -12.22 11.61 1.35
N LEU A 333 -12.86 11.24 2.47
CA LEU A 333 -13.79 12.11 3.19
C LEU A 333 -13.11 13.41 3.68
N MET A 334 -11.87 13.35 4.19
CA MET A 334 -11.12 14.56 4.54
C MET A 334 -11.02 15.53 3.36
N SER A 335 -10.78 15.01 2.14
CA SER A 335 -10.72 15.86 0.94
C SER A 335 -12.06 16.51 0.57
N THR A 336 -13.18 15.80 0.73
CA THR A 336 -14.50 16.35 0.41
C THR A 336 -14.92 17.39 1.44
N LEU A 337 -14.60 17.18 2.72
CA LEU A 337 -14.82 18.13 3.81
C LEU A 337 -13.93 19.37 3.65
N GLY A 338 -12.63 19.18 3.45
CA GLY A 338 -11.68 20.28 3.26
C GLY A 338 -12.00 21.19 2.08
N ALA A 339 -12.53 20.60 0.99
CA ALA A 339 -13.00 21.33 -0.19
C ALA A 339 -14.46 21.84 -0.07
N LYS A 340 -15.15 21.54 1.04
CA LYS A 340 -16.56 21.90 1.29
C LYS A 340 -17.53 21.38 0.20
N ASP A 341 -17.25 20.21 -0.37
CA ASP A 341 -18.09 19.57 -1.39
C ASP A 341 -19.09 18.61 -0.72
N HIS A 342 -20.19 19.17 -0.21
CA HIS A 342 -21.23 18.42 0.50
C HIS A 342 -21.86 17.30 -0.33
N LYS A 343 -21.87 17.43 -1.66
CA LYS A 343 -22.39 16.41 -2.57
C LYS A 343 -21.53 15.14 -2.51
N SER A 344 -20.22 15.28 -2.63
CA SER A 344 -19.27 14.16 -2.60
C SER A 344 -19.21 13.55 -1.19
N THR A 345 -19.25 14.38 -0.14
CA THR A 345 -19.38 13.90 1.25
C THR A 345 -20.62 13.03 1.44
N SER A 346 -21.79 13.51 0.99
CA SER A 346 -23.04 12.76 1.11
C SER A 346 -23.03 11.47 0.29
N GLU A 347 -22.44 11.51 -0.91
CA GLU A 347 -22.31 10.33 -1.77
C GLU A 347 -21.49 9.24 -1.07
N LEU A 348 -20.30 9.58 -0.58
CA LEU A 348 -19.42 8.65 0.12
C LEU A 348 -20.10 7.99 1.32
N LEU A 349 -20.72 8.79 2.20
CA LEU A 349 -21.40 8.26 3.38
C LEU A 349 -22.60 7.38 3.02
N THR A 350 -23.36 7.77 2.00
CA THR A 350 -24.55 7.02 1.58
C THR A 350 -24.15 5.68 0.99
N THR A 351 -23.18 5.65 0.07
CA THR A 351 -22.75 4.40 -0.57
C THR A 351 -22.01 3.48 0.39
N LEU A 352 -21.25 4.03 1.34
CA LEU A 352 -20.65 3.27 2.43
C LEU A 352 -21.71 2.61 3.32
N GLN A 353 -22.75 3.36 3.70
CA GLN A 353 -23.87 2.84 4.48
C GLN A 353 -24.68 1.78 3.72
N GLU A 354 -24.84 1.92 2.40
CA GLU A 354 -25.52 0.94 1.56
C GLU A 354 -24.79 -0.40 1.52
N LEU A 355 -23.46 -0.39 1.38
CA LEU A 355 -22.65 -1.61 1.43
C LEU A 355 -22.70 -2.28 2.81
N ALA A 356 -22.72 -1.48 3.87
CA ALA A 356 -22.82 -1.97 5.25
C ALA A 356 -24.14 -2.68 5.59
N LYS A 357 -25.21 -2.48 4.80
CA LYS A 357 -26.50 -3.15 5.03
C LYS A 357 -26.42 -4.65 4.75
N ASN A 358 -25.62 -5.06 3.78
CA ASN A 358 -25.44 -6.45 3.36
C ASN A 358 -23.96 -6.68 3.07
N PRO A 359 -23.08 -6.69 4.09
CA PRO A 359 -21.64 -6.80 3.90
C PRO A 359 -21.23 -8.17 3.34
N GLY A 360 -22.14 -9.16 3.37
CA GLY A 360 -21.83 -10.53 2.98
C GLY A 360 -20.73 -11.08 3.87
N GLU A 361 -19.63 -11.48 3.24
CA GLU A 361 -18.44 -11.98 3.93
C GLU A 361 -17.21 -11.08 3.72
N ASP A 362 -17.41 -9.85 3.24
CA ASP A 362 -16.37 -8.84 3.07
C ASP A 362 -15.93 -8.30 4.44
N TYR A 363 -14.62 -8.37 4.70
CA TYR A 363 -14.04 -8.00 6.00
C TYR A 363 -14.19 -6.51 6.30
N GLU A 364 -13.86 -5.64 5.34
CA GLU A 364 -13.90 -4.18 5.51
C GLU A 364 -15.35 -3.72 5.67
N HIS A 365 -16.27 -4.25 4.86
CA HIS A 365 -17.70 -3.88 4.95
C HIS A 365 -18.31 -4.33 6.28
N GLY A 366 -17.82 -5.44 6.85
CA GLY A 366 -18.20 -5.90 8.20
C GLY A 366 -17.81 -4.94 9.32
N LEU A 367 -16.73 -4.16 9.14
CA LEU A 367 -16.27 -3.16 10.11
C LEU A 367 -17.08 -1.84 10.04
N VAL A 368 -17.75 -1.58 8.91
CA VAL A 368 -18.42 -0.30 8.64
C VAL A 368 -19.42 0.11 9.75
N PRO A 369 -20.35 -0.73 10.24
CA PRO A 369 -21.34 -0.28 11.21
C PRO A 369 -20.76 0.15 12.56
N ASN A 370 -19.69 -0.50 13.01
CA ASN A 370 -19.17 -0.36 14.37
C ASN A 370 -17.87 0.45 14.44
N LEU A 371 -17.19 0.67 13.32
CA LEU A 371 -15.93 1.39 13.24
C LEU A 371 -15.95 2.45 12.13
N GLY A 372 -16.22 2.04 10.89
CA GLY A 372 -16.13 2.93 9.72
C GLY A 372 -17.12 4.11 9.74
N LEU A 373 -18.41 3.85 9.94
CA LEU A 373 -19.44 4.90 9.98
C LEU A 373 -19.28 5.85 11.17
N PRO A 374 -19.09 5.38 12.43
CA PRO A 374 -18.83 6.29 13.54
C PRO A 374 -17.59 7.17 13.30
N LEU A 375 -16.52 6.61 12.73
CA LEU A 375 -15.30 7.35 12.39
C LEU A 375 -15.59 8.43 11.34
N CYS A 376 -16.18 8.07 10.20
CA CYS A 376 -16.52 9.02 9.15
C CYS A 376 -17.50 10.10 9.65
N GLN A 377 -18.49 9.75 10.46
CA GLN A 377 -19.44 10.70 11.05
C GLN A 377 -18.73 11.66 12.00
N ALA A 378 -17.75 11.20 12.79
CA ALA A 378 -16.98 12.08 13.66
C ALA A 378 -16.23 13.17 12.88
N PHE A 379 -15.64 12.83 11.73
CA PHE A 379 -15.00 13.83 10.84
C PHE A 379 -16.00 14.87 10.33
N VAL A 380 -17.22 14.45 9.98
CA VAL A 380 -18.30 15.35 9.54
C VAL A 380 -18.74 16.27 10.69
N GLU A 381 -18.93 15.73 11.89
CA GLU A 381 -19.31 16.51 13.08
C GLU A 381 -18.20 17.50 13.46
N PHE A 382 -16.93 17.09 13.37
CA PHE A 382 -15.79 17.97 13.59
C PHE A 382 -15.75 19.12 12.57
N ASP A 383 -15.97 18.84 11.27
CA ASP A 383 -16.00 19.87 10.23
C ASP A 383 -17.16 20.86 10.39
N ASN A 384 -18.26 20.41 11.02
CA ASN A 384 -19.40 21.25 11.40
C ASN A 384 -19.23 21.95 12.75
N GLU A 385 -18.04 21.88 13.37
CA GLU A 385 -17.73 22.46 14.69
C GLU A 385 -18.53 21.83 15.86
N ASN A 386 -19.14 20.67 15.66
CA ASN A 386 -19.86 19.90 16.68
C ASN A 386 -18.89 18.99 17.47
N TYR A 387 -17.89 19.59 18.12
CA TYR A 387 -16.78 18.85 18.74
C TYR A 387 -17.21 17.82 19.78
N ASP A 388 -18.22 18.15 20.61
CA ASP A 388 -18.76 17.21 21.60
C ASP A 388 -19.31 15.94 20.94
N LYS A 389 -20.00 16.09 19.80
CA LYS A 389 -20.56 14.96 19.05
C LYS A 389 -19.46 14.13 18.39
N ALA A 390 -18.44 14.77 17.84
CA ALA A 390 -17.27 14.08 17.30
C ALA A 390 -16.61 13.21 18.38
N VAL A 391 -16.42 13.75 19.59
CA VAL A 391 -15.87 12.99 20.73
C VAL A 391 -16.79 11.84 21.16
N GLU A 392 -18.10 12.05 21.23
CA GLU A 392 -19.07 10.98 21.53
C GLU A 392 -18.98 9.81 20.55
N LEU A 393 -18.71 10.09 19.27
CA LEU A 393 -18.58 9.08 18.22
C LEU A 393 -17.21 8.37 18.26
N LEU A 394 -16.12 9.11 18.49
CA LEU A 394 -14.76 8.55 18.51
C LEU A 394 -14.44 7.79 19.80
N TYR A 395 -14.92 8.28 20.95
CA TYR A 395 -14.53 7.73 22.25
C TYR A 395 -14.78 6.22 22.36
N PRO A 396 -15.93 5.66 21.95
CA PRO A 396 -16.17 4.22 22.01
C PRO A 396 -15.26 3.38 21.09
N ILE A 397 -14.77 3.95 19.99
CA ILE A 397 -14.02 3.23 18.95
C ILE A 397 -12.51 3.49 18.97
N ARG A 398 -12.00 4.38 19.83
CA ARG A 398 -10.59 4.83 19.86
C ARG A 398 -9.53 3.71 19.84
N TYR A 399 -9.78 2.58 20.50
CA TYR A 399 -8.85 1.43 20.52
C TYR A 399 -9.02 0.48 19.33
N GLN A 400 -10.04 0.70 18.50
CA GLN A 400 -10.35 -0.07 17.31
C GLN A 400 -9.86 0.63 16.04
N ILE A 401 -9.55 1.94 16.08
CA ILE A 401 -9.04 2.70 14.93
C ILE A 401 -7.88 1.99 14.22
N PRO A 402 -6.89 1.38 14.91
CA PRO A 402 -5.83 0.65 14.23
C PRO A 402 -6.30 -0.46 13.27
N GLN A 403 -7.51 -1.00 13.45
CA GLN A 403 -8.06 -2.06 12.60
C GLN A 403 -8.40 -1.62 11.18
N ILE A 404 -8.45 -0.31 10.90
CA ILE A 404 -8.64 0.19 9.52
C ILE A 404 -7.35 0.09 8.69
N GLY A 405 -6.21 -0.20 9.32
CA GLY A 405 -4.90 -0.27 8.67
C GLY A 405 -4.23 1.09 8.47
N GLY A 406 -3.14 1.08 7.68
CA GLY A 406 -2.21 2.20 7.56
C GLY A 406 -1.05 2.10 8.54
N SER A 407 -0.05 2.98 8.43
CA SER A 407 1.07 3.01 9.38
C SER A 407 0.68 3.69 10.69
N ASN A 408 1.43 3.44 11.76
CA ASN A 408 1.24 4.16 13.03
C ASN A 408 1.33 5.69 12.84
N ALA A 409 2.17 6.18 11.92
CA ALA A 409 2.27 7.60 11.57
C ALA A 409 1.00 8.15 10.93
N GLN A 410 0.33 7.38 10.08
CA GLN A 410 -0.90 7.80 9.40
C GLN A 410 -2.12 7.72 10.33
N ILE A 411 -2.17 6.71 11.21
CA ILE A 411 -3.29 6.52 12.16
C ILE A 411 -3.23 7.51 13.32
N SER A 412 -2.04 8.04 13.66
CA SER A 412 -1.93 9.07 14.70
C SER A 412 -2.77 10.31 14.38
N SER A 413 -2.82 10.76 13.12
CA SER A 413 -3.69 11.89 12.73
C SER A 413 -5.17 11.63 12.73
N THR A 414 -5.59 10.36 12.56
CA THR A 414 -7.02 10.02 12.62
C THR A 414 -7.50 9.86 14.06
N SER A 415 -6.57 9.81 15.01
CA SER A 415 -6.82 9.61 16.44
C SER A 415 -6.68 10.89 17.28
N CYS A 416 -6.15 11.98 16.72
CA CYS A 416 -5.91 13.26 17.40
C CYS A 416 -7.16 14.15 17.43
#